data_AF-N4UIC5-F1
#
_entry.id   AF-N4UIC5-F1
#
_cell.length_a   1.000
_cell.length_b   1.000
_cell.length_c   1.000
_cell.angle_alpha   90.00
_cell.angle_beta   90.00
_cell.angle_gamma   90.00
#
_symmetry.space_group_name_H-M   'P 1'
#
loop_
_entity.id
_entity.type
_entity.pdbx_description
1 polymer ?
#
loop_
_entity_poly.entity_id
_entity_poly.type
_entity_poly.pdbx_seq_one_letter_code
_entity_poly.pdbx_strand_id
1 'polypeptide(L)'
;MEKKERLLLPASVKPVSYEVRLDPDFDEEKFEGHVNISCTVIDNCSYLELHCKSIKVNEARVKFKHDSWDVLDTVSYNEARETLKMELPQEIAPGDPNELHIILSYTGKFRSDLTGLYQASYETDDGVKHRIAATAMEPTYAREVFPCFDEPSMKAEFTLSIVVDESFVTVSNMPVEKSETLSVSMSTYVSANPIKCHTLLLTVKMFYLTWLAGGTAHGAIELWEWTKQNWERVEKEVPVDISSLFLGTALEGLHTKEQIQDVREFFARRDTKSYQMVLDQNLEGMENRRSWAERDISNVRSWLEGHGYL
;
A
#
# COMPACT_ATOMS: atom_id res chain seq x y z
N MET A 1 -1.14 26.88 30.92
CA MET A 1 -1.32 26.13 29.66
C MET A 1 -0.42 24.91 29.76
N GLU A 2 -0.99 23.74 29.99
CA GLU A 2 -0.26 22.48 29.85
C GLU A 2 0.29 22.42 28.42
N LYS A 3 1.60 22.15 28.32
CA LYS A 3 2.27 21.99 27.03
C LYS A 3 1.66 20.73 26.41
N LYS A 4 0.75 20.89 25.44
CA LYS A 4 0.13 19.78 24.72
C LYS A 4 1.26 18.91 24.17
N GLU A 5 1.38 17.70 24.72
CA GLU A 5 2.48 16.80 24.41
C GLU A 5 2.48 16.53 22.89
N ARG A 6 3.63 16.67 22.25
CA ARG A 6 3.73 16.54 20.80
C ARG A 6 3.54 15.07 20.43
N LEU A 7 2.40 14.74 19.82
CA LEU A 7 2.11 13.39 19.32
C LEU A 7 2.92 13.02 18.07
N LEU A 8 3.50 14.01 17.39
CA LEU A 8 4.36 13.82 16.22
C LEU A 8 5.76 13.33 16.61
N LEU A 9 6.41 12.62 15.69
CA LEU A 9 7.81 12.26 15.75
C LEU A 9 8.73 13.51 15.74
N PRO A 10 9.97 13.35 16.20
CA PRO A 10 11.00 14.38 16.06
C PRO A 10 11.20 14.75 14.57
N ALA A 11 11.32 16.05 14.29
CA ALA A 11 11.54 16.54 12.93
C ALA A 11 13.02 16.46 12.47
N SER A 12 13.89 15.87 13.29
CA SER A 12 15.33 15.78 13.06
C SER A 12 15.70 14.87 11.91
N VAL A 13 14.81 13.95 11.50
CA VAL A 13 15.05 12.99 10.43
C VAL A 13 13.84 12.94 9.50
N LYS A 14 14.08 12.90 8.19
CA LYS A 14 13.03 12.66 7.17
C LYS A 14 13.37 11.44 6.32
N PRO A 15 12.39 10.56 6.02
CA PRO A 15 12.59 9.47 5.08
C PRO A 15 12.71 9.98 3.65
N VAL A 16 13.53 9.31 2.85
CA VAL A 16 13.73 9.53 1.42
C VAL A 16 13.20 8.35 0.64
N SER A 17 13.59 7.14 1.05
CA SER A 17 13.12 5.89 0.45
C SER A 17 13.02 4.76 1.47
N TYR A 18 12.21 3.76 1.14
CA TYR A 18 12.01 2.54 1.90
C TYR A 18 12.20 1.34 0.97
N GLU A 19 12.97 0.37 1.43
CA GLU A 19 12.99 -0.98 0.86
C GLU A 19 12.33 -1.90 1.88
N VAL A 20 11.11 -2.35 1.58
CA VAL A 20 10.31 -3.21 2.45
C VAL A 20 10.28 -4.60 1.86
N ARG A 21 10.65 -5.61 2.64
CA ARG A 21 10.41 -7.02 2.32
C ARG A 21 9.43 -7.60 3.32
N LEU A 22 8.41 -8.30 2.84
CA LEU A 22 7.47 -9.07 3.66
C LEU A 22 7.54 -10.55 3.29
N ASP A 23 7.55 -11.39 4.31
CA ASP A 23 7.60 -12.85 4.23
C ASP A 23 6.41 -13.41 5.05
N PRO A 24 5.22 -13.47 4.45
CA PRO A 24 4.01 -13.89 5.15
C PRO A 24 3.94 -15.42 5.27
N ASP A 25 3.78 -15.91 6.50
CA ASP A 25 3.61 -17.32 6.82
C ASP A 25 2.15 -17.59 7.22
N PHE A 26 1.38 -18.11 6.26
CA PHE A 26 -0.04 -18.40 6.42
C PHE A 26 -0.35 -19.60 7.31
N ASP A 27 0.63 -20.46 7.59
CA ASP A 27 0.43 -21.64 8.43
C ASP A 27 0.65 -21.27 9.89
N GLU A 28 1.60 -20.39 10.16
CA GLU A 28 1.93 -19.90 11.50
C GLU A 28 1.19 -18.60 11.89
N GLU A 29 0.34 -18.09 10.99
CA GLU A 29 -0.42 -16.83 11.14
C GLU A 29 0.46 -15.62 11.54
N LYS A 30 1.69 -15.60 11.03
CA LYS A 30 2.70 -14.56 11.30
C LYS A 30 3.35 -14.10 10.02
N PHE A 31 4.15 -13.04 10.12
CA PHE A 31 5.00 -12.63 9.02
C PHE A 31 6.34 -12.12 9.55
N GLU A 32 7.38 -12.39 8.79
CA GLU A 32 8.67 -11.73 8.96
C GLU A 32 8.77 -10.56 8.00
N GLY A 33 9.45 -9.51 8.43
CA GLY A 33 9.65 -8.34 7.62
C GLY A 33 11.04 -7.78 7.78
N HIS A 34 11.54 -7.21 6.69
CA HIS A 34 12.75 -6.41 6.68
C HIS A 34 12.43 -5.04 6.12
N VAL A 35 12.97 -4.01 6.74
CA VAL A 35 12.86 -2.64 6.22
C VAL A 35 14.23 -1.97 6.24
N ASN A 36 14.59 -1.33 5.13
CA ASN A 36 15.72 -0.43 5.03
C ASN A 36 15.20 0.96 4.66
N ILE A 37 15.31 1.91 5.58
CA ILE A 37 14.81 3.27 5.42
C ILE A 37 16.00 4.20 5.18
N SER A 38 16.11 4.73 3.97
CA SER A 38 17.08 5.78 3.65
C SER A 38 16.51 7.12 4.08
N CYS A 39 17.29 7.92 4.79
CA CYS A 39 16.84 9.15 5.44
C CYS A 39 17.80 10.33 5.19
N THR A 40 17.29 11.53 5.42
CA THR A 40 18.06 12.78 5.55
C THR A 40 18.01 13.25 7.01
N VAL A 41 19.17 13.56 7.58
CA VAL A 41 19.26 14.19 8.91
C VAL A 41 19.17 15.71 8.73
N ILE A 42 18.23 16.33 9.44
CA ILE A 42 17.89 17.76 9.33
C ILE A 42 18.40 18.55 10.54
N ASP A 43 18.31 17.96 11.72
CA ASP A 43 18.82 18.51 12.98
C ASP A 43 19.63 17.44 13.70
N ASN A 44 20.55 17.88 14.58
CA ASN A 44 21.31 16.97 15.42
C ASN A 44 20.39 16.02 16.19
N CYS A 45 20.72 14.73 16.21
CA CYS A 45 19.98 13.75 17.00
C CYS A 45 20.90 12.71 17.64
N SER A 46 20.54 12.31 18.86
CA SER A 46 21.18 11.22 19.61
C SER A 46 20.33 9.95 19.64
N TYR A 47 19.13 10.00 19.04
CA TYR A 47 18.22 8.87 18.94
C TYR A 47 17.36 8.98 17.69
N LEU A 48 16.80 7.85 17.29
CA LEU A 48 15.82 7.74 16.21
C LEU A 48 14.51 7.23 16.79
N GLU A 49 13.38 7.79 16.35
CA GLU A 49 12.05 7.37 16.78
C GLU A 49 11.19 7.09 15.53
N LEU A 50 10.52 5.94 15.50
CA LEU A 50 9.62 5.51 14.43
C LEU A 50 8.27 5.11 15.01
N HIS A 51 7.21 5.18 14.23
CA HIS A 51 5.94 4.55 14.59
C HIS A 51 6.08 3.03 14.45
N CYS A 52 5.62 2.30 15.46
CA CYS A 52 5.60 0.84 15.48
C CYS A 52 4.61 0.34 16.53
N LYS A 53 3.78 -0.62 16.12
CA LYS A 53 2.75 -1.21 16.97
C LYS A 53 2.57 -2.67 16.62
N SER A 54 2.39 -3.51 17.64
CA SER A 54 2.10 -4.95 17.45
C SER A 54 3.18 -5.72 16.65
N ILE A 55 4.39 -5.16 16.53
CA ILE A 55 5.54 -5.74 15.85
C ILE A 55 6.69 -5.86 16.85
N LYS A 56 7.44 -6.95 16.75
CA LYS A 56 8.66 -7.16 17.52
C LYS A 56 9.89 -7.04 16.61
N VAL A 57 10.77 -6.09 16.90
CA VAL A 57 12.08 -5.97 16.25
C VAL A 57 13.01 -7.06 16.77
N ASN A 58 13.60 -7.82 15.84
CA ASN A 58 14.53 -8.90 16.10
C ASN A 58 15.98 -8.51 15.79
N GLU A 59 16.19 -7.59 14.85
CA GLU A 59 17.50 -7.00 14.53
C GLU A 59 17.33 -5.50 14.25
N ALA A 60 18.27 -4.68 14.71
CA ALA A 60 18.26 -3.26 14.44
C ALA A 60 19.67 -2.74 14.17
N ARG A 61 19.89 -2.20 12.96
CA ARG A 61 21.17 -1.63 12.55
C ARG A 61 20.96 -0.24 11.99
N VAL A 62 21.80 0.69 12.41
CA VAL A 62 21.84 2.05 11.89
C VAL A 62 23.16 2.26 11.17
N LYS A 63 23.12 2.64 9.90
CA LYS A 63 24.31 3.08 9.16
C LYS A 63 24.25 4.58 8.98
N PHE A 64 25.36 5.25 9.24
CA PHE A 64 25.49 6.68 9.01
C PHE A 64 26.85 6.97 8.37
N LYS A 65 26.85 7.45 7.14
CA LYS A 65 28.07 7.66 6.33
C LYS A 65 28.91 6.38 6.24
N HIS A 66 30.05 6.34 6.93
CA HIS A 66 30.96 5.20 6.97
C HIS A 66 30.77 4.31 8.21
N ASP A 67 29.97 4.77 9.18
CA ASP A 67 29.72 4.06 10.41
C ASP A 67 28.52 3.12 10.29
N SER A 68 28.56 2.02 11.04
CA SER A 68 27.49 1.04 11.12
C SER A 68 27.40 0.52 12.56
N TRP A 69 26.25 0.71 13.19
CA TRP A 69 26.00 0.33 14.58
C TRP A 69 24.88 -0.69 14.67
N ASP A 70 25.10 -1.74 15.46
CA ASP A 70 24.02 -2.56 15.98
C ASP A 70 23.43 -1.84 17.19
N VAL A 71 22.12 -1.59 17.15
CA VAL A 71 21.39 -0.81 18.16
C VAL A 71 20.24 -1.60 18.75
N LEU A 72 20.17 -2.92 18.54
CA LEU A 72 19.08 -3.75 19.03
C LEU A 72 18.88 -3.62 20.55
N ASP A 73 19.97 -3.60 21.31
CA ASP A 73 19.94 -3.50 22.77
C ASP A 73 19.44 -2.14 23.29
N THR A 74 19.38 -1.11 22.43
CA THR A 74 18.86 0.22 22.78
C THR A 74 17.41 0.43 22.36
N VAL A 75 16.81 -0.54 21.65
CA VAL A 75 15.42 -0.47 21.21
C VAL A 75 14.49 -0.47 22.43
N SER A 76 13.67 0.57 22.54
CA SER A 76 12.62 0.69 23.54
C SER A 76 11.29 1.03 22.90
N TYR A 77 10.19 0.50 23.46
CA TYR A 77 8.84 0.70 22.93
C TYR A 77 8.06 1.64 23.84
N ASN A 78 7.27 2.52 23.23
CA ASN A 78 6.31 3.37 23.91
C ASN A 78 4.90 3.03 23.41
N GLU A 79 4.19 2.19 24.16
CA GLU A 79 2.84 1.74 23.79
C GLU A 79 1.83 2.88 23.69
N ALA A 80 1.94 3.90 24.56
CA ALA A 80 1.01 5.03 24.58
C ALA A 80 1.15 5.92 23.34
N ARG A 81 2.37 6.02 22.78
CA ARG A 81 2.65 6.79 21.56
C ARG A 81 2.67 5.92 20.30
N GLU A 82 2.61 4.60 20.45
CA GLU A 82 2.79 3.62 19.37
C GLU A 82 4.11 3.86 18.61
N THR A 83 5.19 4.10 19.37
CA THR A 83 6.52 4.36 18.82
C THR A 83 7.57 3.38 19.34
N LEU A 84 8.62 3.20 18.54
CA LEU A 84 9.87 2.60 18.96
C LEU A 84 10.97 3.65 18.93
N LYS A 85 11.89 3.59 19.89
CA LYS A 85 13.03 4.48 20.02
C LYS A 85 14.33 3.67 20.01
N MET A 86 15.31 4.13 19.25
CA MET A 86 16.67 3.57 19.19
C MET A 86 17.67 4.67 19.61
N GLU A 87 18.43 4.44 20.68
CA GLU A 87 19.51 5.34 21.06
C GLU A 87 20.72 5.12 20.14
N LEU A 88 21.34 6.21 19.70
CA LEU A 88 22.54 6.18 18.88
C LEU A 88 23.79 6.21 19.79
N PRO A 89 24.87 5.51 19.44
CA PRO A 89 26.12 5.55 20.21
C PRO A 89 26.78 6.94 20.26
N GLN A 90 26.46 7.79 19.28
CA GLN A 90 26.95 9.16 19.19
C GLN A 90 25.89 10.06 18.57
N GLU A 91 25.97 11.35 18.85
CA GLU A 91 25.14 12.35 18.18
C GLU A 91 25.53 12.43 16.69
N ILE A 92 24.54 12.38 15.81
CA ILE A 92 24.71 12.56 14.38
C ILE A 92 24.24 13.95 13.98
N ALA A 93 24.99 14.58 13.08
CA ALA A 93 24.72 15.93 12.58
C ALA A 93 23.99 15.90 11.22
N PRO A 94 23.34 17.01 10.83
CA PRO A 94 22.74 17.15 9.50
C PRO A 94 23.70 16.81 8.36
N GLY A 95 23.15 16.27 7.28
CA GLY A 95 23.94 15.74 6.18
C GLY A 95 23.16 15.60 4.88
N ASP A 96 23.81 14.98 3.89
CA ASP A 96 23.23 14.77 2.57
C ASP A 96 22.11 13.70 2.63
N PRO A 97 21.17 13.70 1.66
CA PRO A 97 20.17 12.64 1.54
C PRO A 97 20.81 11.27 1.38
N ASN A 98 20.20 10.26 2.00
CA ASN A 98 20.64 8.85 1.97
C ASN A 98 21.97 8.58 2.70
N GLU A 99 22.46 9.50 3.54
CA GLU A 99 23.61 9.20 4.40
C GLU A 99 23.22 8.38 5.65
N LEU A 100 21.94 8.38 6.03
CA LEU A 100 21.40 7.62 7.15
C LEU A 100 20.53 6.47 6.62
N HIS A 101 20.83 5.25 7.04
CA HIS A 101 20.00 4.07 6.79
C HIS A 101 19.59 3.41 8.10
N ILE A 102 18.29 3.18 8.25
CA ILE A 102 17.70 2.43 9.37
C ILE A 102 17.29 1.06 8.85
N ILE A 103 17.96 0.01 9.32
CA ILE A 103 17.79 -1.36 8.83
C ILE A 103 17.23 -2.21 9.97
N LEU A 104 16.01 -2.71 9.83
CA LEU A 104 15.32 -3.48 10.85
C LEU A 104 14.83 -4.82 10.29
N SER A 105 14.99 -5.87 11.08
CA SER A 105 14.32 -7.17 10.88
C SER A 105 13.30 -7.35 12.00
N TYR A 106 12.09 -7.77 11.68
CA TYR A 106 11.01 -7.83 12.66
C TYR A 106 10.01 -8.94 12.36
N THR A 107 9.20 -9.28 13.37
CA THR A 107 8.09 -10.23 13.26
C THR A 107 6.79 -9.56 13.68
N GLY A 108 5.75 -9.72 12.86
CA GLY A 108 4.39 -9.33 13.16
C GLY A 108 3.41 -10.50 13.07
N LYS A 109 2.16 -10.25 13.42
CA LYS A 109 1.06 -11.22 13.31
C LYS A 109 0.00 -10.71 12.36
N PHE A 110 -0.67 -11.61 11.65
CA PHE A 110 -1.83 -11.21 10.87
C PHE A 110 -2.93 -10.65 11.78
N ARG A 111 -3.52 -9.55 11.33
CA ARG A 111 -4.70 -8.94 11.92
C ARG A 111 -5.96 -9.69 11.49
N SER A 112 -7.01 -9.61 12.30
CA SER A 112 -8.32 -10.21 12.03
C SER A 112 -9.43 -9.18 11.81
N ASP A 113 -9.14 -7.90 12.01
CA ASP A 113 -10.09 -6.78 11.98
C ASP A 113 -9.91 -5.88 10.75
N LEU A 114 -9.32 -6.43 9.68
CA LEU A 114 -9.14 -5.75 8.39
C LEU A 114 -8.25 -4.49 8.45
N THR A 115 -7.43 -4.32 9.49
CA THR A 115 -6.39 -3.27 9.57
C THR A 115 -5.00 -3.85 9.37
N GLY A 116 -4.00 -2.99 9.13
CA GLY A 116 -2.60 -3.40 9.06
C GLY A 116 -2.40 -4.46 7.97
N LEU A 117 -1.71 -5.55 8.28
CA LEU A 117 -1.61 -6.74 7.42
C LEU A 117 -2.53 -7.81 8.01
N TYR A 118 -3.62 -8.13 7.31
CA TYR A 118 -4.65 -9.04 7.77
C TYR A 118 -4.79 -10.26 6.86
N GLN A 119 -5.28 -11.35 7.42
CA GLN A 119 -5.60 -12.56 6.68
C GLN A 119 -7.11 -12.70 6.51
N ALA A 120 -7.54 -13.18 5.35
CA ALA A 120 -8.91 -13.55 5.03
C ALA A 120 -8.93 -14.88 4.29
N SER A 121 -10.10 -15.51 4.20
CA SER A 121 -10.30 -16.67 3.34
C SER A 121 -11.63 -16.59 2.61
N TYR A 122 -11.69 -17.18 1.43
CA TYR A 122 -12.92 -17.41 0.70
C TYR A 122 -12.99 -18.88 0.25
N GLU A 123 -14.19 -19.34 -0.04
CA GLU A 123 -14.42 -20.68 -0.58
C GLU A 123 -15.01 -20.53 -1.98
N THR A 124 -14.53 -21.32 -2.93
CA THR A 124 -15.14 -21.39 -4.27
C THR A 124 -16.35 -22.31 -4.24
N ASP A 125 -17.18 -22.25 -5.29
CA ASP A 125 -18.37 -23.11 -5.42
C ASP A 125 -18.04 -24.61 -5.37
N ASP A 126 -16.80 -24.99 -5.70
CA ASP A 126 -16.28 -26.35 -5.63
C ASP A 126 -15.83 -26.77 -4.21
N GLY A 127 -16.01 -25.92 -3.21
CA GLY A 127 -15.65 -26.15 -1.81
C GLY A 127 -14.16 -25.94 -1.50
N VAL A 128 -13.39 -25.35 -2.42
CA VAL A 128 -11.95 -25.11 -2.23
C VAL A 128 -11.75 -23.81 -1.46
N LYS A 129 -11.11 -23.92 -0.29
CA LYS A 129 -10.77 -22.77 0.55
C LYS A 129 -9.48 -22.11 0.09
N HIS A 130 -9.55 -20.84 -0.27
CA HIS A 130 -8.42 -20.01 -0.62
C HIS A 130 -8.09 -19.03 0.50
N ARG A 131 -6.79 -18.83 0.74
CA ARG A 131 -6.26 -17.88 1.72
C ARG A 131 -5.83 -16.61 1.03
N ILE A 132 -5.99 -15.48 1.71
CA ILE A 132 -5.52 -14.19 1.23
C ILE A 132 -4.89 -13.42 2.39
N ALA A 133 -3.75 -12.77 2.14
CA ALA A 133 -3.21 -11.73 2.99
C ALA A 133 -3.39 -10.39 2.28
N ALA A 134 -3.82 -9.35 2.97
CA ALA A 134 -4.00 -8.02 2.40
C ALA A 134 -3.63 -6.94 3.41
N THR A 135 -3.31 -5.73 2.94
CA THR A 135 -3.08 -4.60 3.84
C THR A 135 -4.13 -3.51 3.72
N ALA A 136 -4.41 -2.88 4.86
CA ALA A 136 -5.20 -1.66 4.98
C ALA A 136 -4.49 -0.75 5.99
N MET A 137 -3.67 0.16 5.48
CA MET A 137 -2.74 0.94 6.30
C MET A 137 -3.26 2.33 6.69
N GLU A 138 -4.33 2.82 6.05
CA GLU A 138 -4.94 4.10 6.42
C GLU A 138 -5.87 3.98 7.64
N PRO A 139 -5.89 4.98 8.54
CA PRO A 139 -5.10 6.21 8.49
C PRO A 139 -3.71 6.10 9.14
N THR A 140 -3.50 5.13 10.04
CA THR A 140 -2.29 5.02 10.88
C THR A 140 -1.90 3.56 11.18
N TYR A 141 -2.27 2.62 10.30
CA TYR A 141 -2.00 1.20 10.48
C TYR A 141 -0.76 0.72 9.73
N ALA A 142 -0.05 1.60 9.01
CA ALA A 142 1.25 1.25 8.41
C ALA A 142 2.25 0.78 9.46
N ARG A 143 2.22 1.44 10.64
CA ARG A 143 3.00 1.09 11.83
C ARG A 143 2.73 -0.32 12.40
N GLU A 144 1.62 -0.94 12.00
CA GLU A 144 1.26 -2.33 12.36
C GLU A 144 1.80 -3.37 11.35
N VAL A 145 2.31 -2.91 10.20
CA VAL A 145 2.92 -3.79 9.18
C VAL A 145 4.42 -3.68 9.17
N PHE A 146 4.97 -2.46 9.26
CA PHE A 146 6.41 -2.26 9.36
C PHE A 146 6.72 -0.98 10.15
N PRO A 147 7.83 -0.95 10.91
CA PRO A 147 8.27 0.28 11.56
C PRO A 147 8.54 1.41 10.55
N CYS A 148 7.91 2.58 10.72
CA CYS A 148 8.03 3.66 9.74
C CYS A 148 7.70 5.06 10.29
N PHE A 149 7.99 6.09 9.50
CA PHE A 149 7.53 7.46 9.75
C PHE A 149 6.07 7.62 9.30
N ASP A 150 5.15 7.01 10.04
CA ASP A 150 3.70 6.98 9.74
C ASP A 150 2.99 8.33 10.00
N GLU A 151 3.37 9.37 9.24
CA GLU A 151 2.78 10.70 9.25
C GLU A 151 2.54 11.19 7.81
N PRO A 152 1.36 11.77 7.47
CA PRO A 152 1.04 12.16 6.10
C PRO A 152 2.04 13.14 5.44
N SER A 153 2.77 13.92 6.24
CA SER A 153 3.79 14.87 5.77
C SER A 153 5.12 14.21 5.37
N MET A 154 5.35 12.94 5.72
CA MET A 154 6.63 12.24 5.59
C MET A 154 6.66 11.37 4.33
N LYS A 155 6.57 12.01 3.15
CA LYS A 155 6.58 11.31 1.85
C LYS A 155 7.93 10.69 1.53
N ALA A 156 7.92 9.48 0.99
CA ALA A 156 9.11 8.76 0.55
C ALA A 156 8.81 7.85 -0.65
N GLU A 157 9.86 7.40 -1.30
CA GLU A 157 9.81 6.38 -2.35
C GLU A 157 9.80 4.98 -1.74
N PHE A 158 9.07 4.04 -2.32
CA PHE A 158 9.00 2.67 -1.80
C PHE A 158 9.34 1.64 -2.85
N THR A 159 10.23 0.73 -2.47
CA THR A 159 10.49 -0.54 -3.14
C THR A 159 9.94 -1.64 -2.25
N LEU A 160 9.00 -2.41 -2.76
CA LEU A 160 8.43 -3.54 -2.05
C LEU A 160 9.00 -4.85 -2.61
N SER A 161 9.17 -5.84 -1.74
CA SER A 161 9.39 -7.24 -2.06
C SER A 161 8.48 -8.11 -1.21
N ILE A 162 7.84 -9.11 -1.84
CA ILE A 162 7.01 -10.09 -1.14
C ILE A 162 7.63 -11.46 -1.40
N VAL A 163 7.63 -12.33 -0.39
CA VAL A 163 8.09 -13.72 -0.48
C VAL A 163 6.89 -14.59 -0.15
N VAL A 164 6.34 -15.25 -1.16
CA VAL A 164 5.17 -16.14 -1.02
C VAL A 164 5.30 -17.33 -1.94
N ASP A 165 4.66 -18.44 -1.57
CA ASP A 165 4.61 -19.65 -2.39
C ASP A 165 4.12 -19.37 -3.83
N GLU A 166 4.63 -20.09 -4.82
CA GLU A 166 4.27 -19.93 -6.24
C GLU A 166 2.77 -20.08 -6.53
N SER A 167 2.01 -20.74 -5.65
CA SER A 167 0.55 -20.81 -5.74
C SER A 167 -0.16 -19.49 -5.46
N PHE A 168 0.53 -18.51 -4.85
CA PHE A 168 -0.03 -17.20 -4.55
C PHE A 168 0.19 -16.20 -5.69
N VAL A 169 -0.84 -15.39 -5.90
CA VAL A 169 -0.77 -14.25 -6.81
C VAL A 169 -0.51 -12.99 -5.99
N THR A 170 0.62 -12.34 -6.25
CA THR A 170 0.99 -11.08 -5.62
C THR A 170 0.58 -9.89 -6.47
N VAL A 171 -0.03 -8.89 -5.85
CA VAL A 171 -0.39 -7.62 -6.46
C VAL A 171 0.13 -6.50 -5.55
N SER A 172 0.54 -5.37 -6.13
CA SER A 172 1.03 -4.19 -5.41
C SER A 172 0.72 -2.93 -6.21
N ASN A 173 1.02 -1.76 -5.65
CA ASN A 173 0.81 -0.45 -6.29
C ASN A 173 1.44 -0.31 -7.67
N MET A 174 2.50 -1.06 -7.96
CA MET A 174 3.19 -1.03 -9.24
C MET A 174 3.19 -2.42 -9.88
N PRO A 175 3.33 -2.47 -11.21
CA PRO A 175 3.56 -3.73 -11.91
C PRO A 175 4.79 -4.45 -11.36
N VAL A 176 4.74 -5.79 -11.43
CA VAL A 176 5.88 -6.64 -11.10
C VAL A 176 7.02 -6.39 -12.08
N GLU A 177 8.14 -5.90 -11.58
CA GLU A 177 9.34 -5.67 -12.38
C GLU A 177 10.16 -6.96 -12.58
N LYS A 178 10.23 -7.78 -11.54
CA LYS A 178 11.06 -8.98 -11.50
C LYS A 178 10.42 -10.05 -10.63
N SER A 179 10.49 -11.30 -11.08
CA SER A 179 10.14 -12.50 -10.32
C SER A 179 11.24 -13.55 -10.39
N GLU A 180 11.62 -14.07 -9.23
CA GLU A 180 12.66 -15.08 -9.05
C GLU A 180 12.20 -16.12 -8.03
N THR A 181 12.52 -17.40 -8.27
CA THR A 181 12.27 -18.50 -7.32
C THR A 181 13.47 -18.67 -6.39
N LEU A 182 13.27 -18.57 -5.07
CA LEU A 182 14.32 -18.84 -4.07
C LEU A 182 14.38 -20.34 -3.72
N SER A 183 15.58 -20.86 -3.47
CA SER A 183 15.88 -22.29 -3.44
C SER A 183 15.54 -23.06 -2.16
N VAL A 184 14.86 -22.45 -1.18
CA VAL A 184 14.53 -23.13 0.11
C VAL A 184 13.03 -23.34 0.35
N SER A 185 12.18 -22.59 -0.35
CA SER A 185 10.75 -22.83 -0.51
C SER A 185 10.33 -21.93 -1.67
N MET A 186 9.68 -22.48 -2.69
CA MET A 186 9.41 -21.80 -3.96
C MET A 186 8.72 -20.46 -3.74
N SER A 187 9.48 -19.37 -3.73
CA SER A 187 8.95 -18.05 -3.37
C SER A 187 9.12 -17.05 -4.49
N THR A 188 8.06 -16.35 -4.88
CA THR A 188 8.06 -15.34 -5.95
C THR A 188 8.51 -13.97 -5.43
N TYR A 189 9.67 -13.47 -5.88
CA TYR A 189 10.09 -12.08 -5.70
C TYR A 189 9.19 -11.13 -6.51
N VAL A 190 8.82 -9.96 -6.00
CA VAL A 190 8.16 -8.90 -6.77
C VAL A 190 8.77 -7.57 -6.42
N SER A 191 9.52 -6.96 -7.33
CA SER A 191 10.00 -5.57 -7.22
C SER A 191 9.02 -4.62 -7.90
N ALA A 192 8.78 -3.47 -7.27
CA ALA A 192 7.90 -2.40 -7.74
C ALA A 192 8.71 -1.10 -7.79
N ASN A 193 8.71 -0.39 -8.93
CA ASN A 193 9.45 0.86 -9.11
C ASN A 193 8.94 1.99 -8.19
N PRO A 194 9.80 2.90 -7.71
CA PRO A 194 9.43 3.87 -6.68
C PRO A 194 8.43 4.94 -7.15
N ILE A 195 7.37 5.18 -6.37
CA ILE A 195 6.57 6.42 -6.40
C ILE A 195 6.72 7.12 -5.05
N LYS A 196 6.87 8.45 -5.05
CA LYS A 196 6.77 9.28 -3.84
C LYS A 196 5.35 9.23 -3.27
N CYS A 197 5.14 8.52 -2.17
CA CYS A 197 3.87 8.45 -1.46
C CYS A 197 4.06 8.63 0.06
N HIS A 198 2.98 8.96 0.79
CA HIS A 198 3.02 9.15 2.25
C HIS A 198 2.82 7.85 3.03
N THR A 199 2.23 6.84 2.38
CA THR A 199 1.92 5.53 2.96
C THR A 199 2.03 4.52 1.82
N LEU A 200 2.83 3.48 2.01
CA LEU A 200 2.85 2.36 1.09
C LEU A 200 1.51 1.64 1.20
N LEU A 201 0.70 1.74 0.15
CA LEU A 201 -0.40 0.81 -0.03
C LEU A 201 0.18 -0.50 -0.53
N LEU A 202 -0.03 -1.56 0.24
CA LEU A 202 0.55 -2.87 -0.02
C LEU A 202 -0.58 -3.85 -0.28
N THR A 203 -1.05 -3.83 -1.51
CA THR A 203 -2.33 -4.45 -1.79
C THR A 203 -2.16 -5.82 -2.44
N VAL A 204 -1.92 -6.86 -1.64
CA VAL A 204 -2.26 -8.23 -2.06
C VAL A 204 -3.78 -8.44 -1.91
N LYS A 205 -4.51 -7.64 -2.66
CA LYS A 205 -5.90 -7.84 -3.08
C LYS A 205 -6.16 -6.79 -4.12
N MET A 206 -6.43 -7.28 -5.31
CA MET A 206 -6.98 -6.63 -6.49
C MET A 206 -8.08 -5.56 -6.22
N PHE A 207 -8.60 -5.48 -4.99
CA PHE A 207 -9.74 -4.71 -4.52
C PHE A 207 -9.47 -3.29 -3.98
N TYR A 208 -8.35 -3.08 -3.29
CA TYR A 208 -8.03 -1.74 -2.74
C TYR A 208 -7.18 -0.94 -3.75
N LEU A 209 -6.42 -1.63 -4.60
CA LEU A 209 -5.74 -1.02 -5.75
C LEU A 209 -6.70 -0.49 -6.78
N THR A 210 -7.81 -1.19 -7.02
CA THR A 210 -8.86 -0.66 -7.87
C THR A 210 -9.42 0.65 -7.31
N TRP A 211 -9.59 0.74 -5.99
CA TRP A 211 -10.21 1.91 -5.38
C TRP A 211 -9.26 3.13 -5.39
N LEU A 212 -7.97 2.92 -5.16
CA LEU A 212 -6.96 3.98 -5.16
C LEU A 212 -6.46 4.37 -6.56
N ALA A 213 -6.33 3.41 -7.47
CA ALA A 213 -6.09 3.73 -8.88
C ALA A 213 -7.33 4.45 -9.44
N GLY A 214 -8.53 3.93 -9.20
CA GLY A 214 -9.81 4.53 -9.58
C GLY A 214 -10.09 5.92 -8.98
N GLY A 215 -9.47 6.26 -7.84
CA GLY A 215 -9.64 7.54 -7.15
C GLY A 215 -9.00 8.74 -7.86
N THR A 216 -8.12 8.51 -8.83
CA THR A 216 -7.55 9.56 -9.69
C THR A 216 -7.94 9.34 -11.15
N ALA A 217 -8.11 10.42 -11.92
CA ALA A 217 -8.50 10.30 -13.33
C ALA A 217 -7.52 9.44 -14.16
N HIS A 218 -6.22 9.53 -13.86
CA HIS A 218 -5.20 8.73 -14.54
C HIS A 218 -5.20 7.27 -14.09
N GLY A 219 -5.25 7.01 -12.78
CA GLY A 219 -5.26 5.64 -12.28
C GLY A 219 -6.52 4.87 -12.67
N ALA A 220 -7.68 5.53 -12.80
CA ALA A 220 -8.90 4.90 -13.26
C ALA A 220 -8.76 4.35 -14.69
N ILE A 221 -8.05 5.08 -15.56
CA ILE A 221 -7.78 4.66 -16.94
C ILE A 221 -6.83 3.45 -16.93
N GLU A 222 -5.71 3.54 -16.22
CA GLU A 222 -4.72 2.45 -16.15
C GLU A 222 -5.33 1.17 -15.57
N LEU A 223 -6.17 1.31 -14.54
CA LEU A 223 -6.88 0.21 -13.92
C LEU A 223 -7.86 -0.47 -14.88
N TRP A 224 -8.57 0.32 -15.68
CA TRP A 224 -9.48 -0.21 -16.69
C TRP A 224 -8.71 -0.95 -17.80
N GLU A 225 -7.58 -0.42 -18.26
CA GLU A 225 -6.73 -1.11 -19.22
C GLU A 225 -6.19 -2.44 -18.67
N TRP A 226 -5.73 -2.45 -17.42
CA TRP A 226 -5.34 -3.68 -16.73
C TRP A 226 -6.50 -4.67 -16.63
N THR A 227 -7.69 -4.17 -16.28
CA THR A 227 -8.92 -4.97 -16.17
C THR A 227 -9.23 -5.67 -17.49
N LYS A 228 -9.16 -4.95 -18.62
CA LYS A 228 -9.39 -5.54 -19.95
C LYS A 228 -8.41 -6.66 -20.28
N GLN A 229 -7.15 -6.52 -19.90
CA GLN A 229 -6.10 -7.50 -20.16
C GLN A 229 -6.19 -8.75 -19.28
N ASN A 230 -6.78 -8.61 -18.08
CA ASN A 230 -6.76 -9.67 -17.06
C ASN A 230 -8.16 -10.23 -16.73
N TRP A 231 -9.23 -9.72 -17.33
CA TRP A 231 -10.60 -10.07 -16.96
C TRP A 231 -10.90 -11.58 -17.00
N GLU A 232 -10.43 -12.30 -18.03
CA GLU A 232 -10.65 -13.75 -18.13
C GLU A 232 -10.04 -14.51 -16.94
N ARG A 233 -8.90 -14.03 -16.45
CA ARG A 233 -8.25 -14.59 -15.28
C ARG A 233 -9.03 -14.26 -14.01
N VAL A 234 -9.49 -13.01 -13.86
CA VAL A 234 -10.33 -12.58 -12.73
C VAL A 234 -11.61 -13.40 -12.67
N GLU A 235 -12.29 -13.59 -13.79
CA GLU A 235 -13.53 -14.33 -13.89
C GLU A 235 -13.36 -15.82 -13.54
N LYS A 236 -12.20 -16.40 -13.88
CA LYS A 236 -11.91 -17.82 -13.64
C LYS A 236 -11.36 -18.12 -12.25
N GLU A 237 -10.50 -17.25 -11.72
CA GLU A 237 -9.72 -17.51 -10.51
C GLU A 237 -10.35 -16.91 -9.24
N VAL A 238 -11.38 -16.07 -9.39
CA VAL A 238 -11.96 -15.29 -8.28
C VAL A 238 -13.48 -15.53 -8.19
N PRO A 239 -14.05 -15.73 -6.98
CA PRO A 239 -15.49 -15.89 -6.81
C PRO A 239 -16.28 -14.71 -7.36
N VAL A 240 -17.50 -14.99 -7.83
CA VAL A 240 -18.40 -13.99 -8.43
C VAL A 240 -18.60 -12.77 -7.54
N ASP A 241 -18.74 -12.96 -6.22
CA ASP A 241 -18.93 -11.84 -5.31
C ASP A 241 -17.75 -10.88 -5.30
N ILE A 242 -16.52 -11.41 -5.38
CA ILE A 242 -15.29 -10.62 -5.35
C ILE A 242 -14.99 -10.01 -6.73
N SER A 243 -15.23 -10.74 -7.83
CA SER A 243 -15.07 -10.21 -9.19
C SER A 243 -16.12 -9.14 -9.53
N SER A 244 -17.35 -9.28 -9.02
CA SER A 244 -18.41 -8.27 -9.13
C SER A 244 -18.05 -6.99 -8.39
N LEU A 245 -17.54 -7.12 -7.17
CA LEU A 245 -17.08 -5.99 -6.38
C LEU A 245 -15.93 -5.31 -7.18
N PHE A 246 -15.01 -6.09 -7.80
CA PHE A 246 -13.81 -5.57 -8.47
C PHE A 246 -14.20 -4.77 -9.72
N LEU A 247 -15.21 -5.26 -10.44
CA LEU A 247 -15.83 -4.57 -11.56
C LEU A 247 -16.36 -3.19 -11.15
N GLY A 248 -17.06 -3.09 -10.03
CA GLY A 248 -17.56 -1.80 -9.55
C GLY A 248 -16.45 -0.79 -9.35
N THR A 249 -15.37 -1.22 -8.72
CA THR A 249 -14.24 -0.36 -8.43
C THR A 249 -13.44 0.01 -9.70
N ALA A 250 -13.30 -0.90 -10.66
CA ALA A 250 -12.65 -0.64 -11.94
C ALA A 250 -13.38 0.42 -12.78
N LEU A 251 -14.71 0.56 -12.60
CA LEU A 251 -15.56 1.46 -13.35
C LEU A 251 -15.86 2.78 -12.62
N GLU A 252 -15.54 2.89 -11.33
CA GLU A 252 -15.92 4.02 -10.47
C GLU A 252 -15.35 5.35 -10.97
N GLY A 253 -14.08 5.38 -11.37
CA GLY A 253 -13.40 6.59 -11.86
C GLY A 253 -13.70 6.97 -13.32
N LEU A 254 -14.38 6.10 -14.07
CA LEU A 254 -14.69 6.30 -15.48
C LEU A 254 -16.02 7.04 -15.66
N HIS A 255 -16.07 7.96 -16.62
CA HIS A 255 -17.26 8.79 -16.87
C HIS A 255 -17.32 9.44 -18.27
N THR A 256 -16.29 9.38 -19.11
CA THR A 256 -16.37 9.97 -20.46
C THR A 256 -17.23 9.11 -21.38
N LYS A 257 -17.73 9.70 -22.47
CA LYS A 257 -18.57 9.00 -23.45
C LYS A 257 -17.81 7.84 -24.11
N GLU A 258 -16.53 8.04 -24.39
CA GLU A 258 -15.63 7.04 -24.96
C GLU A 258 -15.42 5.88 -23.99
N GLN A 259 -15.20 6.17 -22.70
CA GLN A 259 -15.03 5.14 -21.66
C GLN A 259 -16.30 4.30 -21.49
N ILE A 260 -17.48 4.94 -21.44
CA ILE A 260 -18.76 4.21 -21.34
C ILE A 260 -18.96 3.29 -22.54
N GLN A 261 -18.64 3.76 -23.75
CA GLN A 261 -18.73 2.94 -24.96
C GLN A 261 -17.75 1.76 -24.93
N ASP A 262 -16.51 2.00 -24.52
CA ASP A 262 -15.47 0.97 -24.40
C ASP A 262 -15.88 -0.15 -23.41
N VAL A 263 -16.47 0.21 -22.27
CA VAL A 263 -17.02 -0.76 -21.30
C VAL A 263 -18.15 -1.59 -21.91
N ARG A 264 -19.08 -0.95 -22.63
CA ARG A 264 -20.19 -1.66 -23.30
C ARG A 264 -19.67 -2.63 -24.35
N GLU A 265 -18.72 -2.22 -25.17
CA GLU A 265 -18.11 -3.06 -26.21
C GLU A 265 -17.32 -4.22 -25.61
N PHE A 266 -16.61 -3.98 -24.51
CA PHE A 266 -15.90 -5.01 -23.79
C PHE A 266 -16.85 -6.11 -23.30
N PHE A 267 -17.97 -5.76 -22.68
CA PHE A 267 -18.88 -6.79 -22.15
C PHE A 267 -19.90 -7.34 -23.17
N ALA A 268 -20.07 -6.74 -24.35
CA ALA A 268 -21.08 -7.12 -25.35
C ALA A 268 -20.98 -8.57 -25.86
N ARG A 269 -19.80 -9.20 -25.78
CA ARG A 269 -19.55 -10.56 -26.27
C ARG A 269 -19.25 -11.57 -25.16
N ARG A 270 -19.39 -11.19 -23.90
CA ARG A 270 -19.05 -12.00 -22.72
C ARG A 270 -20.31 -12.52 -22.02
N ASP A 271 -20.21 -13.63 -21.30
CA ASP A 271 -21.33 -14.11 -20.47
C ASP A 271 -21.34 -13.36 -19.14
N THR A 272 -22.20 -12.36 -19.04
CA THR A 272 -22.27 -11.44 -17.91
C THR A 272 -23.29 -11.86 -16.86
N LYS A 273 -23.98 -13.00 -17.00
CA LYS A 273 -25.14 -13.36 -16.16
C LYS A 273 -24.87 -13.29 -14.65
N SER A 274 -23.68 -13.69 -14.22
CA SER A 274 -23.29 -13.75 -12.82
C SER A 274 -23.10 -12.37 -12.18
N TYR A 275 -22.81 -11.33 -12.95
CA TYR A 275 -22.53 -9.97 -12.49
C TYR A 275 -23.29 -8.87 -13.26
N GLN A 276 -24.29 -9.24 -14.06
CA GLN A 276 -25.04 -8.35 -14.95
C GLN A 276 -25.65 -7.16 -14.20
N MET A 277 -26.25 -7.42 -13.04
CA MET A 277 -26.85 -6.37 -12.22
C MET A 277 -25.82 -5.33 -11.78
N VAL A 278 -24.61 -5.76 -11.43
CA VAL A 278 -23.54 -4.86 -10.99
C VAL A 278 -22.99 -4.07 -12.18
N LEU A 279 -22.83 -4.70 -13.34
CA LEU A 279 -22.43 -4.03 -14.57
C LEU A 279 -23.43 -2.92 -14.95
N ASP A 280 -24.74 -3.21 -14.90
CA ASP A 280 -25.78 -2.24 -15.23
C ASP A 280 -25.80 -1.05 -14.26
N GLN A 281 -25.71 -1.33 -12.95
CA GLN A 281 -25.63 -0.29 -11.91
C GLN A 281 -24.42 0.62 -12.10
N ASN A 282 -23.26 0.06 -12.46
CA ASN A 282 -22.05 0.85 -12.69
C ASN A 282 -22.14 1.67 -13.97
N LEU A 283 -22.66 1.10 -15.07
CA LEU A 283 -22.89 1.85 -16.31
C LEU A 283 -23.86 3.02 -16.10
N GLU A 284 -24.93 2.83 -15.32
CA GLU A 284 -25.84 3.91 -14.93
C GLU A 284 -25.11 4.97 -14.07
N GLY A 285 -24.30 4.53 -13.12
CA GLY A 285 -23.45 5.41 -12.31
C GLY A 285 -22.49 6.27 -13.16
N MET A 286 -21.86 5.67 -14.19
CA MET A 286 -20.99 6.37 -15.13
C MET A 286 -21.75 7.44 -15.92
N GLU A 287 -22.96 7.13 -16.42
CA GLU A 287 -23.81 8.11 -17.13
C GLU A 287 -24.26 9.27 -16.23
N ASN A 288 -24.57 8.98 -14.96
CA ASN A 288 -24.91 9.99 -13.97
C ASN A 288 -23.72 10.92 -13.68
N ARG A 289 -22.50 10.37 -13.49
CA ARG A 289 -21.28 11.16 -13.32
C ARG A 289 -20.97 12.01 -14.55
N ARG A 290 -21.13 11.45 -15.76
CA ARG A 290 -20.98 12.19 -17.03
C ARG A 290 -21.92 13.38 -17.09
N SER A 291 -23.21 13.15 -16.82
CA SER A 291 -24.24 14.20 -16.84
C SER A 291 -23.96 15.29 -15.81
N TRP A 292 -23.47 14.92 -14.62
CA TRP A 292 -23.06 15.87 -13.59
C TRP A 292 -21.85 16.71 -14.04
N ALA A 293 -20.82 16.07 -14.59
CA ALA A 293 -19.66 16.75 -15.13
C ALA A 293 -20.05 17.72 -16.26
N GLU A 294 -20.82 17.30 -17.26
CA GLU A 294 -21.25 18.15 -18.37
C GLU A 294 -22.03 19.40 -17.92
N ARG A 295 -22.86 19.25 -16.87
CA ARG A 295 -23.66 20.36 -16.33
C ARG A 295 -22.83 21.33 -15.51
N ASP A 296 -21.97 20.81 -14.62
CA ASP A 296 -21.41 21.59 -13.52
C ASP A 296 -19.93 21.98 -13.73
N ILE A 297 -19.21 21.36 -14.69
CA ILE A 297 -17.76 21.58 -14.89
C ILE A 297 -17.43 23.04 -15.21
N SER A 298 -18.26 23.73 -16.00
CA SER A 298 -18.07 25.14 -16.35
C SER A 298 -18.19 26.03 -15.11
N ASN A 299 -19.18 25.76 -14.26
CA ASN A 299 -19.40 26.52 -13.02
C ASN A 299 -18.27 26.29 -12.01
N VAL A 300 -17.86 25.03 -11.83
CA VAL A 300 -16.76 24.66 -10.94
C VAL A 300 -15.45 25.28 -11.41
N ARG A 301 -15.16 25.23 -12.72
CA ARG A 301 -13.96 25.83 -13.30
C ARG A 301 -13.93 27.35 -13.10
N SER A 302 -15.02 28.05 -13.40
CA SER A 302 -15.10 29.49 -13.17
C SER A 302 -14.94 29.86 -11.70
N TRP A 303 -15.44 29.04 -10.78
CA TRP A 303 -15.24 29.24 -9.34
C TRP A 303 -13.78 29.07 -8.94
N LEU A 304 -13.10 28.03 -9.45
CA LEU A 304 -11.69 27.75 -9.16
C LEU A 304 -10.76 28.83 -9.72
N GLU A 305 -10.97 29.26 -10.97
CA GLU A 305 -10.24 30.37 -11.61
C GLU A 305 -10.46 31.68 -10.84
N GLY A 306 -11.70 31.96 -10.39
CA GLY A 306 -12.04 33.13 -9.61
C GLY A 306 -11.40 33.21 -8.21
N HIS A 307 -10.93 32.08 -7.67
CA HIS A 307 -10.29 32.00 -6.36
C HIS A 307 -8.79 31.64 -6.43
N GLY A 308 -8.21 31.57 -7.64
CA GLY A 308 -6.78 31.34 -7.85
C GLY A 308 -6.31 29.90 -7.56
N TYR A 309 -7.21 28.92 -7.66
CA TYR A 309 -6.86 27.50 -7.54
C TYR A 309 -6.47 26.86 -8.88
N LEU A 310 -6.76 27.54 -10.00
CA LEU A 310 -6.41 27.19 -11.38
C LEU A 310 -5.75 28.38 -12.08
#